data_AF-A0A673LDP1-F1
#
_entry.id   AF-A0A673LDP1-F1
#
_cell.length_a   1.000
_cell.length_b   1.000
_cell.length_c   1.000
_cell.angle_alpha   90.00
_cell.angle_beta   90.00
_cell.angle_gamma   90.00
#
_symmetry.space_group_name_H-M   'P 1'
#
loop_
_entity.id
_entity.type
_entity.pdbx_description
1 polymer ?
#
loop_
_entity_poly.entity_id
_entity_poly.type
_entity_poly.pdbx_seq_one_letter_code
_entity_poly.pdbx_strand_id
1 'polypeptide(L)'
;MGPAFLYDTFPDKFMWAVGTAAYSVEGAWEKDGKGKSIWDTFTRGGTRVSRGDVGSDSYHNIPGDLRALQQLGVSHYRFSLSWPRIFSNGTKESYNKKAIRFDRVNVIGYTAWSLLDGYEWYREYGIRRGLFYVDFNSPDLKREPKTSATFYSKLIEKNGFPQKWLYFAHLQAN
;
A
#
# COMPACT_ATOMS: atom_id res chain seq x y z
N MET A 1 -40.07 7.22 -1.33
CA MET A 1 -38.59 7.28 -1.30
C MET A 1 -38.21 8.69 -0.90
N GLY A 2 -37.47 8.87 0.20
CA GLY A 2 -37.02 10.17 0.68
C GLY A 2 -36.07 9.99 1.87
N PRO A 3 -35.33 11.06 2.24
CA PRO A 3 -34.21 11.62 1.49
C PRO A 3 -32.93 10.76 1.64
N ALA A 4 -32.16 10.60 0.56
CA ALA A 4 -30.89 9.84 0.58
C ALA A 4 -29.69 10.68 1.09
N PHE A 5 -29.92 11.51 2.12
CA PHE A 5 -29.06 12.47 2.82
C PHE A 5 -28.92 13.91 2.26
N LEU A 6 -29.13 14.89 3.17
CA LEU A 6 -28.55 16.24 3.18
C LEU A 6 -28.35 16.78 4.62
N TYR A 7 -29.17 16.34 5.60
CA TYR A 7 -28.96 16.56 7.05
C TYR A 7 -29.43 15.33 7.87
N ASP A 8 -28.54 14.36 8.10
CA ASP A 8 -28.77 13.19 8.99
C ASP A 8 -27.39 12.58 9.38
N THR A 9 -27.36 11.63 10.31
CA THR A 9 -26.13 11.00 10.84
C THR A 9 -25.85 9.63 10.24
N PHE A 10 -24.57 9.26 10.18
CA PHE A 10 -24.17 7.91 9.78
C PHE A 10 -24.52 6.88 10.87
N PRO A 11 -24.69 5.59 10.52
CA PRO A 11 -24.98 4.55 11.50
C PRO A 11 -23.98 4.49 12.66
N ASP A 12 -24.44 3.99 13.81
CA ASP A 12 -23.56 3.72 14.94
C ASP A 12 -22.36 2.87 14.51
N LYS A 13 -21.18 3.25 15.00
CA LYS A 13 -19.88 2.61 14.69
C LYS A 13 -19.41 2.78 13.24
N PHE A 14 -19.98 3.72 12.48
CA PHE A 14 -19.43 4.09 11.18
C PHE A 14 -17.96 4.51 11.30
N MET A 15 -17.10 3.95 10.46
CA MET A 15 -15.65 4.19 10.51
C MET A 15 -15.28 5.37 9.60
N TRP A 16 -14.88 6.47 10.22
CA TRP A 16 -14.26 7.58 9.52
C TRP A 16 -12.75 7.37 9.45
N ALA A 17 -12.20 7.39 8.24
CA ALA A 17 -10.80 7.12 8.01
C ALA A 17 -10.22 8.02 6.93
N VAL A 18 -8.91 8.26 7.03
CA VAL A 18 -8.09 8.81 5.93
C VAL A 18 -6.95 7.85 5.64
N GLY A 19 -6.30 8.02 4.49
CA GLY A 19 -5.18 7.16 4.15
C GLY A 19 -4.13 7.80 3.27
N THR A 20 -2.94 7.20 3.29
CA THR A 20 -1.76 7.67 2.58
C THR A 20 -1.04 6.52 1.89
N ALA A 21 -0.12 6.88 1.00
CA ALA A 21 0.81 5.97 0.35
C ALA A 21 2.24 6.36 0.70
N ALA A 22 3.05 5.37 1.07
CA ALA A 22 4.39 5.55 1.61
C ALA A 22 5.26 6.44 0.72
N TYR A 23 5.26 6.17 -0.59
CA TYR A 23 6.10 6.92 -1.53
C TYR A 23 5.76 8.41 -1.59
N SER A 24 4.49 8.79 -1.42
CA SER A 24 4.09 10.20 -1.52
C SER A 24 4.26 10.96 -0.20
N VAL A 25 4.20 10.28 0.96
CA VAL A 25 4.20 10.98 2.26
C VAL A 25 5.47 10.76 3.10
N GLU A 26 6.08 9.57 3.08
CA GLU A 26 7.21 9.27 3.98
C GLU A 26 8.43 10.15 3.69
N GLY A 27 8.87 10.21 2.43
CA GLY A 27 10.16 10.82 2.09
C GLY A 27 11.35 10.02 2.60
N ALA A 28 12.44 10.73 2.89
CA ALA A 28 13.69 10.15 3.40
C ALA A 28 14.17 8.95 2.55
N TRP A 29 14.13 9.12 1.23
CA TRP A 29 14.16 8.03 0.24
C TRP A 29 15.37 7.09 0.29
N GLU A 30 16.49 7.54 0.86
CA GLU A 30 17.75 6.78 1.01
C GLU A 30 18.19 6.64 2.48
N LYS A 31 17.36 7.05 3.45
CA LYS A 31 17.70 6.97 4.86
C LYS A 31 17.52 5.56 5.41
N ASP A 32 18.33 5.24 6.41
CA ASP A 32 18.23 4.04 7.24
C ASP A 32 18.20 2.71 6.46
N GLY A 33 18.93 2.65 5.34
CA GLY A 33 19.06 1.42 4.56
C GLY A 33 17.85 1.12 3.66
N LYS A 34 16.97 2.10 3.42
CA LYS A 34 15.90 1.97 2.44
C LYS A 34 16.51 1.72 1.04
N GLY A 35 16.03 0.67 0.39
CA GLY A 35 16.35 0.37 -1.00
C GLY A 35 15.61 1.23 -2.02
N LYS A 36 15.99 1.07 -3.29
CA LYS A 36 15.37 1.80 -4.40
C LYS A 36 14.05 1.14 -4.79
N SER A 37 12.94 1.88 -4.72
CA SER A 37 11.64 1.42 -5.22
C SER A 37 11.54 1.57 -6.74
N ILE A 38 10.53 0.94 -7.33
CA ILE A 38 10.15 1.18 -8.73
C ILE A 38 9.82 2.66 -8.98
N TRP A 39 9.24 3.36 -8.00
CA TRP A 39 8.87 4.76 -8.11
C TRP A 39 10.10 5.67 -8.06
N ASP A 40 11.11 5.32 -7.25
CA ASP A 40 12.42 5.99 -7.24
C ASP A 40 13.13 5.86 -8.59
N THR A 41 13.11 4.67 -9.20
CA THR A 41 13.68 4.45 -10.54
C THR A 41 12.92 5.24 -11.59
N PHE A 42 11.59 5.20 -11.52
CA PHE A 42 10.70 5.83 -12.46
C PHE A 42 10.80 7.37 -12.46
N THR A 43 10.81 8.01 -11.29
CA THR A 43 10.87 9.49 -11.19
C THR A 43 12.25 10.03 -11.57
N ARG A 44 13.30 9.20 -11.50
CA ARG A 44 14.67 9.56 -11.86
C ARG A 44 15.03 9.30 -13.33
N GLY A 45 14.13 8.71 -14.12
CA GLY A 45 14.33 8.46 -15.55
C GLY A 45 13.72 9.55 -16.45
N GLY A 46 14.38 9.87 -17.55
CA GLY A 46 13.89 10.78 -18.59
C GLY A 46 13.95 12.27 -18.22
N THR A 47 12.99 13.06 -18.72
CA THR A 47 12.92 14.54 -18.59
C THR A 47 12.15 15.02 -17.35
N ARG A 48 12.01 14.17 -16.32
CA ARG A 48 11.12 14.43 -15.18
C ARG A 48 11.76 15.37 -14.17
N VAL A 49 10.96 16.35 -13.73
CA VAL A 49 11.45 17.49 -12.91
C VAL A 49 11.18 17.31 -11.41
N SER A 50 10.22 16.47 -11.02
CA SER A 50 9.82 16.29 -9.61
C SER A 50 9.99 14.85 -9.11
N ARG A 51 10.40 14.71 -7.84
CA ARG A 51 10.72 13.45 -7.16
C ARG A 51 9.97 13.35 -5.83
N GLY A 52 9.67 12.13 -5.40
CA GLY A 52 9.10 11.85 -4.07
C GLY A 52 10.15 11.79 -2.95
N ASP A 53 11.33 12.39 -3.12
CA ASP A 53 12.49 12.19 -2.24
C ASP A 53 12.22 12.67 -0.79
N VAL A 54 11.48 13.78 -0.67
CA VAL A 54 11.07 14.39 0.61
C VAL A 54 9.62 14.01 0.96
N GLY A 55 8.76 13.75 -0.03
CA GLY A 55 7.33 13.49 0.22
C GLY A 55 6.66 14.63 0.98
N SER A 56 5.89 14.29 2.01
CA SER A 56 5.37 15.24 3.03
C SER A 56 6.19 15.19 4.32
N ASP A 57 7.35 14.53 4.30
CA ASP A 57 8.27 14.32 5.40
C ASP A 57 7.68 13.61 6.65
N SER A 58 6.67 12.76 6.45
CA SER A 58 6.08 11.95 7.52
C SER A 58 7.12 11.05 8.21
N TYR A 59 8.21 10.69 7.54
CA TYR A 59 9.30 9.90 8.14
C TYR A 59 9.92 10.57 9.36
N HIS A 60 10.04 11.90 9.35
CA HIS A 60 10.57 12.67 10.47
C HIS A 60 9.45 13.31 11.32
N ASN A 61 8.25 13.48 10.77
CA ASN A 61 7.17 14.25 11.40
C ASN A 61 5.91 13.45 11.77
N ILE A 62 6.08 12.18 12.20
CA ILE A 62 4.97 11.37 12.74
C ILE A 62 4.14 12.13 13.81
N PRO A 63 4.74 12.89 14.77
CA PRO A 63 3.95 13.62 15.75
C PRO A 63 3.02 14.69 15.13
N GLY A 64 3.43 15.30 14.01
CA GLY A 64 2.58 16.23 13.26
C GLY A 64 1.39 15.52 12.63
N ASP A 65 1.62 14.39 11.99
CA ASP A 65 0.57 13.59 11.36
C ASP A 65 -0.44 13.09 12.39
N LEU A 66 0.02 12.62 13.56
CA LEU A 66 -0.85 12.18 14.66
C LEU A 66 -1.74 13.31 15.18
N ARG A 67 -1.20 14.55 15.29
CA ARG A 67 -2.00 15.72 15.66
C ARG A 67 -3.06 16.03 14.62
N ALA A 68 -2.74 15.95 13.34
CA ALA A 68 -3.71 16.17 12.26
C ALA A 68 -4.82 15.12 12.27
N LEU A 69 -4.48 13.83 12.47
CA LEU A 69 -5.46 12.75 12.61
C LEU A 69 -6.38 12.99 13.82
N GLN A 70 -5.82 13.41 14.96
CA GLN A 70 -6.59 13.73 16.15
C GLN A 70 -7.51 14.93 15.94
N GLN A 71 -7.03 15.97 15.25
CA GLN A 71 -7.82 17.16 14.92
C GLN A 71 -8.99 16.83 13.98
N LEU A 72 -8.81 15.91 13.03
CA LEU A 72 -9.88 15.44 12.15
C LEU A 72 -10.91 14.56 12.89
N GLY A 73 -10.54 13.96 14.03
CA GLY A 73 -11.41 13.05 14.78
C GLY A 73 -11.68 11.73 14.06
N VAL A 74 -10.80 11.30 13.15
CA VAL A 74 -10.93 10.01 12.46
C VAL A 74 -10.70 8.85 13.42
N SER A 75 -11.43 7.75 13.23
CA SER A 75 -11.25 6.54 14.04
C SER A 75 -10.16 5.62 13.51
N HIS A 76 -9.83 5.73 12.22
CA HIS A 76 -8.86 4.86 11.56
C HIS A 76 -7.93 5.62 10.62
N TYR A 77 -6.70 5.11 10.48
CA TYR A 77 -5.72 5.61 9.52
C TYR A 77 -5.16 4.44 8.69
N ARG A 78 -5.31 4.52 7.37
CA ARG A 78 -4.84 3.50 6.44
C ARG A 78 -3.57 3.98 5.74
N PHE A 79 -2.43 3.38 6.07
CA PHE A 79 -1.16 3.67 5.41
C PHE A 79 -0.63 2.43 4.69
N SER A 80 0.27 2.62 3.73
CA SER A 80 0.98 1.52 3.08
C SER A 80 2.39 1.39 3.66
N LEU A 81 2.93 0.18 3.68
CA LEU A 81 4.33 -0.04 4.04
C LEU A 81 5.24 0.12 2.82
N SER A 82 6.31 0.88 2.97
CA SER A 82 7.40 0.92 1.98
C SER A 82 8.17 -0.40 1.98
N TRP A 83 7.86 -1.29 1.04
CA TRP A 83 8.55 -2.59 0.90
C TRP A 83 10.08 -2.48 0.87
N PRO A 84 10.70 -1.57 0.09
CA PRO A 84 12.15 -1.44 0.07
C PRO A 84 12.72 -0.82 1.35
N ARG A 85 11.90 -0.28 2.27
CA ARG A 85 12.36 0.04 3.62
C ARG A 85 12.56 -1.22 4.43
N ILE A 86 11.63 -2.18 4.34
CA ILE A 86 11.63 -3.43 5.11
C ILE A 86 12.60 -4.45 4.51
N PHE A 87 12.61 -4.61 3.20
CA PHE A 87 13.48 -5.53 2.45
C PHE A 87 14.16 -4.75 1.33
N SER A 88 15.38 -4.26 1.58
CA SER A 88 16.05 -3.26 0.72
C SER A 88 16.33 -3.72 -0.71
N ASN A 89 16.46 -5.02 -0.97
CA ASN A 89 16.56 -5.57 -2.32
C ASN A 89 15.31 -6.40 -2.73
N GLY A 90 14.28 -6.42 -1.88
CA GLY A 90 13.05 -7.17 -2.08
C GLY A 90 13.07 -8.63 -1.58
N THR A 91 14.22 -9.14 -1.13
CA THR A 91 14.37 -10.50 -0.58
C THR A 91 14.40 -10.50 0.94
N LYS A 92 14.11 -11.65 1.56
CA LYS A 92 14.06 -11.79 3.02
C LYS A 92 15.41 -11.51 3.67
N GLU A 93 16.50 -11.84 2.99
CA GLU A 93 17.89 -11.67 3.46
C GLU A 93 18.23 -10.20 3.65
N SER A 94 17.58 -9.31 2.90
CA SER A 94 17.76 -7.85 3.00
C SER A 94 16.92 -7.18 4.09
N TYR A 95 16.37 -7.97 5.02
CA TYR A 95 15.53 -7.48 6.10
C TYR A 95 16.23 -6.38 6.91
N ASN A 96 15.62 -5.21 6.95
CA ASN A 96 16.14 -4.03 7.58
C ASN A 96 15.44 -3.76 8.92
N LYS A 97 16.12 -4.11 10.02
CA LYS A 97 15.62 -3.89 11.38
C LYS A 97 15.32 -2.42 11.70
N LYS A 98 16.00 -1.46 11.05
CA LYS A 98 15.78 -0.02 11.27
C LYS A 98 14.45 0.47 10.71
N ALA A 99 13.80 -0.30 9.86
CA ALA A 99 12.48 0.03 9.32
C ALA A 99 11.33 -0.24 10.30
N ILE A 100 11.60 -0.93 11.42
CA ILE A 100 10.59 -1.19 12.45
C ILE A 100 10.75 -0.19 13.59
N ARG A 101 9.67 0.55 13.87
CA ARG A 101 9.50 1.27 15.12
C ARG A 101 8.41 0.60 15.94
N PHE A 102 8.74 0.29 17.20
CA PHE A 102 7.73 -0.14 18.16
C PHE A 102 7.05 1.09 18.74
N ASP A 103 5.86 1.37 18.26
CA ASP A 103 5.03 2.53 18.64
C ASP A 103 3.70 2.11 19.30
N ARG A 104 3.52 0.80 19.54
CA ARG A 104 2.31 0.19 20.11
C ARG A 104 1.04 0.51 19.29
N VAL A 105 1.17 0.80 18.00
CA VAL A 105 0.02 1.01 17.11
C VAL A 105 -0.77 -0.29 16.97
N ASN A 106 -2.09 -0.20 17.16
CA ASN A 106 -2.99 -1.32 16.99
C ASN A 106 -3.27 -1.56 15.49
N VAL A 107 -2.55 -2.52 14.90
CA VAL A 107 -2.75 -2.93 13.51
C VAL A 107 -3.90 -3.94 13.45
N ILE A 108 -5.06 -3.50 12.96
CA ILE A 108 -6.29 -4.31 12.96
C ILE A 108 -6.66 -4.92 11.62
N GLY A 109 -5.90 -4.64 10.55
CA GLY A 109 -6.23 -5.14 9.22
C GLY A 109 -5.18 -4.84 8.15
N TYR A 110 -5.31 -5.54 7.03
CA TYR A 110 -4.49 -5.39 5.83
C TYR A 110 -5.41 -5.20 4.61
N THR A 111 -5.11 -4.20 3.78
CA THR A 111 -5.81 -3.96 2.52
C THR A 111 -4.85 -4.13 1.35
N ALA A 112 -5.24 -4.90 0.34
CA ALA A 112 -4.55 -4.87 -0.95
C ALA A 112 -4.66 -3.47 -1.57
N TRP A 113 -3.74 -3.11 -2.47
CA TRP A 113 -3.72 -1.79 -3.09
C TRP A 113 -5.02 -1.49 -3.86
N SER A 114 -5.40 -2.39 -4.76
CA SER A 114 -6.65 -2.31 -5.51
C SER A 114 -7.13 -3.70 -5.90
N LEU A 115 -8.45 -3.85 -5.99
CA LEU A 115 -9.06 -5.06 -6.54
C LEU A 115 -8.77 -5.16 -8.04
N LEU A 116 -8.94 -4.05 -8.78
CA LEU A 116 -8.84 -4.00 -10.25
C LEU A 116 -7.62 -3.22 -10.71
N ASP A 117 -7.19 -3.50 -11.93
CA ASP A 117 -6.24 -2.65 -12.65
C ASP A 117 -6.85 -1.25 -12.87
N GLY A 118 -6.13 -0.23 -12.39
CA GLY A 118 -6.53 1.16 -12.51
C GLY A 118 -6.02 1.82 -13.79
N TYR A 119 -6.67 2.92 -14.15
CA TYR A 119 -6.17 3.84 -15.18
C TYR A 119 -5.05 4.71 -14.60
N GLU A 120 -3.91 4.78 -15.29
CA GLU A 120 -2.66 5.37 -14.79
C GLU A 120 -2.15 6.47 -15.74
N TRP A 121 -2.97 7.51 -15.92
CA TRP A 121 -2.65 8.73 -16.67
C TRP A 121 -2.10 8.42 -18.07
N TYR A 122 -0.88 8.87 -18.37
CA TYR A 122 -0.21 8.68 -19.67
C TYR A 122 0.14 7.22 -19.99
N ARG A 123 -0.06 6.28 -19.05
CA ARG A 123 0.08 4.83 -19.30
C ARG A 123 -1.26 4.11 -19.40
N GLU A 124 -2.38 4.81 -19.27
CA GLU A 124 -3.72 4.24 -19.38
C GLU A 124 -3.84 2.94 -18.55
N TYR A 125 -4.22 1.81 -19.16
CA TYR A 125 -4.27 0.49 -18.50
C TYR A 125 -3.00 -0.36 -18.66
N GLY A 126 -1.90 0.25 -19.09
CA GLY A 126 -0.61 -0.40 -19.28
C GLY A 126 0.10 -0.78 -17.96
N ILE A 127 -0.26 -0.15 -16.85
CA ILE A 127 0.21 -0.54 -15.51
C ILE A 127 -0.86 -1.43 -14.85
N ARG A 128 -0.50 -2.70 -14.60
CA ARG A 128 -1.46 -3.70 -14.10
C ARG A 128 -1.20 -4.10 -12.63
N ARG A 129 -1.51 -3.20 -11.69
CA ARG A 129 -1.25 -3.37 -10.24
C ARG A 129 -2.39 -4.00 -9.42
N GLY A 130 -3.60 -4.11 -9.97
CA GLY A 130 -4.73 -4.72 -9.28
C GLY A 130 -4.63 -6.23 -9.17
N LEU A 131 -5.41 -6.81 -8.27
CA LEU A 131 -5.54 -8.27 -8.13
C LEU A 131 -6.19 -8.92 -9.36
N PHE A 132 -7.09 -8.21 -10.04
CA PHE A 132 -7.80 -8.66 -11.23
C PHE A 132 -7.49 -7.75 -12.43
N TYR A 133 -7.36 -8.38 -13.58
CA TYR A 133 -7.40 -7.72 -14.88
C TYR A 133 -8.85 -7.65 -15.37
N VAL A 134 -9.22 -6.58 -16.08
CA VAL A 134 -10.53 -6.44 -16.73
C VAL A 134 -10.35 -6.63 -18.23
N ASP A 135 -11.03 -7.62 -18.82
CA ASP A 135 -11.01 -7.84 -20.26
C ASP A 135 -12.03 -6.92 -20.95
N PHE A 136 -11.54 -5.77 -21.44
CA PHE A 136 -12.38 -4.81 -22.16
C PHE A 136 -12.91 -5.31 -23.51
N ASN A 137 -12.40 -6.43 -24.04
CA ASN A 137 -12.91 -7.03 -25.28
C ASN A 137 -14.08 -7.98 -25.04
N SER A 138 -14.31 -8.37 -23.79
CA SER A 138 -15.45 -9.22 -23.43
C SER A 138 -16.71 -8.36 -23.26
N PRO A 139 -17.87 -8.83 -23.75
CA PRO A 139 -19.13 -8.07 -23.68
C PRO A 139 -19.60 -7.79 -22.24
N ASP A 140 -19.14 -8.59 -21.27
CA ASP A 140 -19.45 -8.50 -19.85
C ASP A 140 -18.33 -7.86 -19.02
N LEU A 141 -17.25 -7.39 -19.65
CA LEU A 141 -16.04 -6.87 -18.99
C LEU A 141 -15.50 -7.88 -17.96
N LYS A 142 -15.32 -9.14 -18.34
CA LYS A 142 -14.86 -10.21 -17.47
C LYS A 142 -13.66 -9.81 -16.60
N ARG A 143 -13.72 -10.16 -15.31
CA ARG A 143 -12.63 -9.97 -14.34
C ARG A 143 -11.81 -11.26 -14.26
N GLU A 144 -10.56 -11.21 -14.72
CA GLU A 144 -9.65 -12.34 -14.69
C GLU A 144 -8.70 -12.25 -13.48
N PRO A 145 -8.69 -13.25 -12.57
CA PRO A 145 -7.82 -13.23 -11.41
C PRO A 145 -6.35 -13.40 -11.83
N LYS A 146 -5.48 -12.58 -11.25
CA LYS A 146 -4.03 -12.80 -11.36
C LYS A 146 -3.57 -13.79 -10.30
N THR A 147 -2.33 -14.29 -10.43
CA THR A 147 -1.70 -15.15 -9.42
C THR A 147 -1.69 -14.51 -8.03
N SER A 148 -1.56 -13.18 -7.96
CA SER A 148 -1.68 -12.41 -6.72
C SER A 148 -3.07 -12.48 -6.08
N ALA A 149 -4.16 -12.53 -6.85
CA ALA A 149 -5.52 -12.71 -6.33
C ALA A 149 -5.67 -14.09 -5.68
N THR A 150 -5.18 -15.14 -6.34
CA THR A 150 -5.20 -16.51 -5.80
C THR A 150 -4.38 -16.62 -4.51
N PHE A 151 -3.22 -15.96 -4.46
CA PHE A 151 -2.41 -15.90 -3.25
C PHE A 151 -3.12 -15.14 -2.12
N TYR A 152 -3.67 -13.96 -2.41
CA TYR A 152 -4.38 -13.15 -1.43
C TYR A 152 -5.63 -13.86 -0.89
N SER A 153 -6.35 -14.59 -1.74
CA SER A 153 -7.47 -15.45 -1.32
C SER A 153 -7.03 -16.50 -0.30
N LYS A 154 -5.86 -17.15 -0.50
CA LYS A 154 -5.32 -18.14 0.45
C LYS A 154 -4.87 -17.49 1.76
N LEU A 155 -4.30 -16.28 1.70
CA LEU A 155 -3.96 -15.50 2.89
C LEU A 155 -5.19 -15.22 3.75
N ILE A 156 -6.28 -14.78 3.13
CA ILE A 156 -7.56 -14.52 3.79
C ILE A 156 -8.12 -15.81 4.39
N GLU A 157 -8.18 -16.90 3.61
CA GLU A 157 -8.69 -18.20 4.05
C GLU A 157 -7.93 -18.74 5.27
N LYS A 158 -6.61 -18.56 5.32
CA LYS A 158 -5.77 -19.02 6.43
C LYS A 158 -5.61 -18.00 7.56
N ASN A 159 -6.17 -16.80 7.40
CA ASN A 159 -5.92 -15.66 8.28
C ASN A 159 -4.42 -15.49 8.61
N GLY A 160 -3.56 -15.68 7.60
CA GLY A 160 -2.12 -15.77 7.81
C GLY A 160 -1.35 -16.39 6.63
N PHE A 161 -0.02 -16.24 6.65
CA PHE A 161 0.84 -16.72 5.56
C PHE A 161 0.83 -18.26 5.47
N PRO A 162 0.59 -18.85 4.29
CA PRO A 162 0.59 -20.31 4.13
C PRO A 162 1.97 -20.91 4.38
N GLN A 163 2.05 -21.95 5.23
CA GLN A 163 3.28 -22.60 5.71
C GLN A 163 4.30 -22.97 4.62
N LYS A 164 3.85 -23.38 3.41
CA LYS A 164 4.73 -23.75 2.28
C LYS A 164 5.54 -22.58 1.70
N TRP A 165 5.19 -21.32 1.98
CA TRP A 165 5.97 -20.16 1.52
C TRP A 165 7.18 -19.85 2.41
N LEU A 166 7.22 -20.38 3.64
CA LEU A 166 8.46 -20.39 4.43
C LEU A 166 9.54 -21.28 3.78
N TYR A 167 9.14 -22.28 2.99
CA TYR A 167 10.05 -23.21 2.32
C TYR A 167 10.70 -22.61 1.05
N PHE A 168 9.95 -21.83 0.26
CA PHE A 168 10.52 -21.12 -0.90
C PHE A 168 11.48 -20.00 -0.50
N ALA A 169 11.24 -19.34 0.64
CA ALA A 169 12.19 -18.39 1.23
C ALA A 169 13.41 -19.08 1.87
N HIS A 170 13.39 -20.40 2.08
CA HIS A 170 14.52 -21.16 2.63
C HIS A 170 15.41 -21.75 1.53
N LEU A 171 14.84 -22.04 0.35
CA LEU A 171 15.58 -22.61 -0.80
C LEU A 171 16.22 -21.56 -1.72
N GLN A 172 15.93 -20.27 -1.54
CA GLN A 172 16.64 -19.17 -2.21
C GLN A 172 17.70 -18.50 -1.32
N ALA A 173 17.92 -19.02 -0.12
CA ALA A 173 18.84 -18.49 0.89
C ALA A 173 20.05 -19.41 1.16
N ASN A 174 20.32 -20.39 0.29
CA ASN A 174 21.52 -21.23 0.31
C ASN A 174 22.17 -21.24 -1.07
#